data_AF-R6HNS4-F1
#
_entry.id   AF-R6HNS4-F1
#
_cell.length_a   1.000
_cell.length_b   1.000
_cell.length_c   1.000
_cell.angle_alpha   90.00
_cell.angle_beta   90.00
_cell.angle_gamma   90.00
#
_symmetry.space_group_name_H-M   'P 1'
#
loop_
_entity.id
_entity.type
_entity.pdbx_description
1 polymer ?
#
loop_
_entity_poly.entity_id
_entity_poly.type
_entity_poly.pdbx_seq_one_letter_code
_entity_poly.pdbx_strand_id
1 'polypeptide(L)'
;MYAQGYFSYDSKKSGGITVSHLRFGKEPIRAPYLINAADFVAVHNQSYVDKYDVTAGLKKGGTFLLNCNWSAEELEKHLPGQIKRYIAKNDINFYIIDAVKIAQQIGLGGRINMIMQSAFFKLADIIPLEDAVKYLKEAVEHSYGLKGKDVVDMNNAAIDMGVNAVVKVDVPAAWADAADTEAAAKSGNDFIDNILVPMNRMEGDKLPVSAFKDHEDGTFPSGTAAYEKRGIAINVPEWQMEKCIQCNQCAFVCPHAVIRPVLMTEEEAASAPEGMLSKDAIGAKGLKFHMAVSPLDCTGCGNCAQVCPAKEKALVMKPLETQLAKTESWDYAMKKVAPKPNPMNKNTVKGVQFEQPLFEFSGACAGCGETPYAKLVTQLVGDRMMIANATGCSSIWGASAPSMPYCKNAAGHGPSWANSLFEDNAEYGLGMYLGVKHTRERVADRIKEALNLPVSEELKAAMQNWLDNMNVSDGTRERAEALKAALAAENSDNELLKEIAGLGQYFVKRSHWIFGGDGWAYDIGYGGLDPTADLTMFLPAAKTLT
;
A
#
# COMPACT_ATOMS: atom_id res chain seq x y z
N MET A 1 33.87 -25.77 -1.94
CA MET A 1 33.94 -24.32 -2.22
C MET A 1 33.47 -23.58 -0.98
N TYR A 2 33.98 -22.38 -0.75
CA TYR A 2 33.35 -21.42 0.17
C TYR A 2 32.07 -20.88 -0.49
N ALA A 3 31.04 -20.66 0.33
CA ALA A 3 29.79 -20.06 -0.08
C ALA A 3 29.46 -18.89 0.85
N GLN A 4 29.01 -17.77 0.29
CA GLN A 4 28.52 -16.61 1.00
C GLN A 4 27.14 -16.25 0.47
N GLY A 5 26.19 -16.01 1.37
CA GLY A 5 24.86 -15.50 1.04
C GLY A 5 24.54 -14.24 1.83
N TYR A 6 24.01 -13.24 1.15
CA TYR A 6 23.42 -12.05 1.74
C TYR A 6 22.09 -11.77 1.05
N PHE A 7 21.08 -11.33 1.79
CA PHE A 7 19.72 -11.16 1.28
C PHE A 7 19.21 -9.78 1.68
N SER A 8 18.92 -8.94 0.68
CA SER A 8 18.27 -7.66 0.87
C SER A 8 16.76 -7.84 0.75
N TYR A 9 16.00 -7.41 1.76
CA TYR A 9 14.55 -7.54 1.82
C TYR A 9 13.88 -6.17 1.85
N ASP A 10 12.70 -6.10 1.25
CA ASP A 10 11.81 -4.95 1.28
C ASP A 10 11.04 -4.86 2.62
N SER A 11 10.58 -3.66 2.98
CA SER A 11 9.66 -3.41 4.10
C SER A 11 8.24 -3.89 3.79
N LYS A 12 7.87 -3.98 2.49
CA LYS A 12 6.57 -4.47 2.04
C LYS A 12 6.43 -5.97 2.34
N LYS A 13 5.49 -6.31 3.22
CA LYS A 13 5.33 -7.70 3.72
C LYS A 13 4.74 -8.68 2.71
N SER A 14 4.16 -8.20 1.62
CA SER A 14 3.67 -9.05 0.52
C SER A 14 4.01 -8.43 -0.81
N GLY A 15 4.60 -9.23 -1.71
CA GLY A 15 5.04 -8.80 -3.03
C GLY A 15 6.12 -7.70 -3.00
N GLY A 16 6.86 -7.61 -1.90
CA GLY A 16 8.07 -6.79 -1.83
C GLY A 16 9.21 -7.42 -2.63
N ILE A 17 10.19 -6.60 -3.02
CA ILE A 17 11.38 -7.11 -3.72
C ILE A 17 12.34 -7.80 -2.74
N THR A 18 12.96 -8.89 -3.19
CA THR A 18 14.09 -9.52 -2.51
C THR A 18 15.24 -9.61 -3.49
N VAL A 19 16.43 -9.14 -3.09
CA VAL A 19 17.66 -9.27 -3.88
C VAL A 19 18.63 -10.18 -3.13
N SER A 20 18.90 -11.34 -3.72
CA SER A 20 19.80 -12.34 -3.17
C SER A 20 21.19 -12.19 -3.78
N HIS A 21 22.20 -12.02 -2.93
CA HIS A 21 23.60 -11.94 -3.32
C HIS A 21 24.32 -13.22 -2.89
N LEU A 22 24.64 -14.06 -3.87
CA LEU A 22 25.32 -15.33 -3.65
C LEU A 22 26.71 -15.30 -4.27
N ARG A 23 27.72 -15.74 -3.51
CA ARG A 23 29.09 -15.91 -4.01
C ARG A 23 29.58 -17.32 -3.70
N PHE A 24 30.24 -17.94 -4.68
CA PHE A 24 30.89 -19.24 -4.56
C PHE A 24 32.33 -19.12 -5.02
N GLY A 25 33.27 -19.72 -4.30
CA GLY A 25 34.69 -19.61 -4.62
C GLY A 25 35.55 -20.72 -4.01
N LYS A 26 36.72 -20.95 -4.60
CA LYS A 26 37.73 -21.87 -4.04
C LYS A 26 38.51 -21.21 -2.89
N GLU A 27 38.64 -19.89 -2.94
CA GLU A 27 39.26 -19.06 -1.90
C GLU A 27 38.24 -18.57 -0.86
N PRO A 28 38.65 -18.30 0.38
CA PRO A 28 37.80 -17.67 1.39
C PRO A 28 37.20 -16.34 0.90
N ILE A 29 35.87 -16.19 1.01
CA ILE A 29 35.15 -15.00 0.53
C ILE A 29 35.18 -13.90 1.60
N ARG A 30 35.88 -12.80 1.33
CA ARG A 30 36.02 -11.62 2.22
C ARG A 30 35.36 -10.36 1.64
N ALA A 31 34.13 -10.49 1.14
CA ALA A 31 33.38 -9.42 0.50
C ALA A 31 32.08 -9.11 1.27
N PRO A 32 32.13 -8.38 2.40
CA PRO A 32 30.94 -8.04 3.19
C PRO A 32 30.17 -6.84 2.58
N TYR A 33 29.95 -6.88 1.27
CA TYR A 33 29.24 -5.85 0.51
C TYR A 33 28.39 -6.50 -0.61
N LEU A 34 27.42 -5.77 -1.14
CA LEU A 34 26.53 -6.24 -2.20
C LEU A 34 27.30 -6.57 -3.50
N ILE A 35 26.73 -7.43 -4.34
CA ILE A 35 27.33 -7.72 -5.65
C ILE A 35 27.05 -6.53 -6.57
N ASN A 36 28.11 -5.96 -7.15
CA ASN A 36 28.06 -4.91 -8.17
C ASN A 36 28.64 -5.36 -9.52
N ALA A 37 29.17 -6.58 -9.60
CA ALA A 37 29.67 -7.23 -10.80
C ALA A 37 29.28 -8.71 -10.76
N ALA A 38 28.11 -9.04 -11.30
CA ALA A 38 27.50 -10.37 -11.28
C ALA A 38 27.83 -11.17 -12.54
N ASP A 39 28.20 -12.44 -12.37
CA ASP A 39 28.36 -13.39 -13.48
C ASP A 39 27.01 -13.97 -13.96
N PHE A 40 26.03 -14.00 -13.05
CA PHE A 40 24.70 -14.54 -13.28
C PHE A 40 23.66 -13.66 -12.57
N VAL A 41 22.59 -13.30 -13.26
CA VAL A 41 21.42 -12.61 -12.69
C VAL A 41 20.15 -13.37 -13.09
N ALA A 42 19.28 -13.65 -12.11
CA ALA A 42 17.95 -14.21 -12.36
C ALA A 42 16.85 -13.27 -11.85
N VAL A 43 15.84 -13.06 -12.68
CA VAL A 43 14.65 -12.27 -12.38
C VAL A 43 13.46 -13.22 -12.30
N HIS A 44 12.97 -13.44 -11.08
CA HIS A 44 11.93 -14.45 -10.81
C HIS A 44 10.50 -13.92 -11.02
N ASN A 45 10.33 -12.62 -11.29
CA ASN A 45 9.04 -11.98 -11.51
C ASN A 45 9.14 -11.06 -12.73
N GLN A 46 8.36 -11.36 -13.77
CA GLN A 46 8.40 -10.61 -15.03
C GLN A 46 8.17 -9.10 -14.85
N SER A 47 7.34 -8.68 -13.89
CA SER A 47 7.03 -7.25 -13.69
C SER A 47 8.22 -6.40 -13.23
N TYR A 48 9.35 -7.03 -12.89
CA TYR A 48 10.54 -6.33 -12.40
C TYR A 48 11.33 -5.68 -13.54
N VAL A 49 11.22 -6.18 -14.78
CA VAL A 49 11.92 -5.60 -15.92
C VAL A 49 11.48 -4.15 -16.20
N ASP A 50 10.21 -3.82 -15.91
CA ASP A 50 9.66 -2.48 -16.11
C ASP A 50 9.94 -1.52 -14.94
N LYS A 51 10.35 -2.05 -13.79
CA LYS A 51 10.42 -1.31 -12.52
C LYS A 51 11.83 -1.06 -12.03
N TYR A 52 12.73 -2.00 -12.29
CA TYR A 52 14.09 -1.98 -11.76
C TYR A 52 15.10 -2.13 -12.89
N ASP A 53 16.29 -1.57 -12.70
CA ASP A 53 17.43 -1.91 -13.55
C ASP A 53 17.96 -3.30 -13.16
N VAL A 54 17.29 -4.33 -13.65
CA VAL A 54 17.65 -5.74 -13.39
C VAL A 54 18.97 -6.15 -14.06
N THR A 55 19.51 -5.31 -14.94
CA THR A 55 20.79 -5.54 -15.62
C THR A 55 21.97 -4.86 -14.92
N ALA A 56 21.70 -4.02 -13.91
CA ALA A 56 22.72 -3.30 -13.16
C ALA A 56 23.80 -4.26 -12.61
N GLY A 57 25.04 -4.04 -13.04
CA GLY A 57 26.19 -4.82 -12.59
C GLY A 57 26.33 -6.21 -13.22
N LEU A 58 25.48 -6.63 -14.16
CA LEU A 58 25.68 -7.89 -14.88
C LEU A 58 26.89 -7.78 -15.83
N LYS A 59 27.89 -8.64 -15.70
CA LYS A 59 29.12 -8.57 -16.51
C LYS A 59 28.86 -8.84 -17.99
N LYS A 60 29.72 -8.30 -18.86
CA LYS A 60 29.80 -8.68 -20.28
C LYS A 60 29.98 -10.20 -20.41
N GLY A 61 29.18 -10.83 -21.27
CA GLY A 61 29.17 -12.30 -21.43
C GLY A 61 28.49 -13.05 -20.29
N GLY A 62 27.95 -12.36 -19.28
CA GLY A 62 27.25 -12.97 -18.16
C GLY A 62 25.91 -13.60 -18.58
N THR A 63 25.30 -14.33 -17.66
CA THR A 63 24.02 -15.02 -17.89
C THR A 63 22.87 -14.26 -17.26
N PHE A 64 21.80 -14.08 -18.03
CA PHE A 64 20.54 -13.48 -17.57
C PHE A 64 19.40 -14.49 -17.73
N LEU A 65 18.70 -14.79 -16.64
CA LEU A 65 17.54 -15.68 -16.63
C LEU A 65 16.28 -14.90 -16.24
N LEU A 66 15.26 -14.89 -17.09
CA LEU A 66 13.98 -14.24 -16.81
C LEU A 66 12.85 -15.28 -16.68
N ASN A 67 12.12 -15.24 -15.56
CA ASN A 67 10.86 -15.96 -15.43
C ASN A 67 9.72 -15.10 -15.99
N CYS A 68 9.14 -15.52 -17.11
CA CYS A 68 8.02 -14.83 -17.77
C CYS A 68 7.12 -15.80 -18.54
N ASN A 69 5.90 -15.37 -18.82
CA ASN A 69 4.95 -16.11 -19.66
C ASN A 69 5.07 -15.79 -21.16
N TRP A 70 6.04 -14.94 -21.55
CA TRP A 70 6.27 -14.52 -22.94
C TRP A 70 7.04 -15.57 -23.74
N SER A 71 6.69 -15.71 -25.02
CA SER A 71 7.53 -16.41 -25.99
C SER A 71 8.77 -15.59 -26.37
N ALA A 72 9.75 -16.22 -27.02
CA ALA A 72 10.95 -15.52 -27.48
C ALA A 72 10.62 -14.39 -28.47
N GLU A 73 9.57 -14.55 -29.28
CA GLU A 73 9.09 -13.55 -30.23
C GLU A 73 8.39 -12.37 -29.53
N GLU A 74 7.66 -12.65 -28.44
CA GLU A 74 6.94 -11.64 -27.68
C GLU A 74 7.88 -10.70 -26.89
N LEU A 75 9.11 -11.14 -26.61
CA LEU A 75 10.13 -10.35 -25.92
C LEU A 75 10.41 -9.00 -26.60
N GLU A 76 10.35 -8.93 -27.94
CA GLU A 76 10.56 -7.68 -28.68
C GLU A 76 9.60 -6.57 -28.22
N LYS A 77 8.34 -6.95 -27.98
CA LYS A 77 7.27 -6.04 -27.59
C LYS A 77 7.30 -5.70 -26.11
N HIS A 78 7.68 -6.66 -25.27
CA HIS A 78 7.52 -6.55 -23.82
C HIS A 78 8.78 -6.10 -23.07
N LEU A 79 10.00 -6.40 -23.56
CA LEU A 79 11.21 -5.97 -22.87
C LEU A 79 11.48 -4.48 -23.07
N PRO A 80 11.80 -3.75 -21.99
CA PRO A 80 12.22 -2.36 -22.10
C PRO A 80 13.46 -2.17 -22.96
N GLY A 81 13.48 -1.09 -23.75
CA GLY A 81 14.52 -0.89 -24.76
C GLY A 81 15.92 -0.71 -24.17
N GLN A 82 16.05 -0.12 -22.99
CA GLN A 82 17.31 -0.04 -22.25
C GLN A 82 17.87 -1.42 -21.87
N ILE A 83 17.00 -2.37 -21.49
CA ILE A 83 17.39 -3.75 -21.16
C ILE A 83 17.77 -4.50 -22.45
N LYS A 84 16.97 -4.37 -23.51
CA LYS A 84 17.28 -4.95 -24.84
C LYS A 84 18.67 -4.50 -25.31
N ARG A 85 18.93 -3.19 -25.24
CA ARG A 85 20.21 -2.59 -25.60
C ARG A 85 21.36 -3.08 -24.75
N TYR A 86 21.17 -3.20 -23.43
CA TYR A 86 22.17 -3.73 -22.54
C TYR A 86 22.55 -5.17 -22.89
N ILE A 87 21.56 -6.04 -23.07
CA ILE A 87 21.73 -7.46 -23.40
C ILE A 87 22.56 -7.61 -24.68
N ALA A 88 22.18 -6.88 -25.74
CA ALA A 88 22.84 -6.97 -27.04
C ALA A 88 24.27 -6.40 -27.04
N LYS A 89 24.51 -5.23 -26.44
CA LYS A 89 25.85 -4.61 -26.42
C LYS A 89 26.86 -5.36 -25.56
N ASN A 90 26.40 -6.12 -24.58
CA ASN A 90 27.24 -6.82 -23.62
C ASN A 90 27.31 -8.34 -23.86
N ASP A 91 26.88 -8.81 -25.03
CA ASP A 91 26.97 -10.23 -25.42
C ASP A 91 26.35 -11.17 -24.35
N ILE A 92 25.23 -10.76 -23.75
CA ILE A 92 24.63 -11.47 -22.61
C ILE A 92 24.01 -12.80 -23.06
N ASN A 93 24.29 -13.86 -22.29
CA ASN A 93 23.63 -15.15 -22.47
C ASN A 93 22.23 -15.10 -21.86
N PHE A 94 21.23 -14.78 -22.69
CA PHE A 94 19.85 -14.59 -22.24
C PHE A 94 19.01 -15.87 -22.33
N TYR A 95 18.32 -16.20 -21.24
CA TYR A 95 17.42 -17.33 -21.10
C TYR A 95 16.06 -16.90 -20.52
N ILE A 96 15.00 -17.55 -20.96
CA ILE A 96 13.65 -17.41 -20.41
C ILE A 96 13.11 -18.75 -19.89
N ILE A 97 12.19 -18.70 -18.94
CA ILE A 97 11.45 -19.86 -18.42
C ILE A 97 10.05 -19.43 -17.97
N ASP A 98 9.02 -20.23 -18.25
CA ASP A 98 7.67 -20.03 -17.70
C ASP A 98 7.46 -20.94 -16.49
N ALA A 99 8.02 -20.54 -15.35
CA ALA A 99 7.96 -21.33 -14.13
C ALA A 99 6.55 -21.36 -13.51
N VAL A 100 5.72 -20.35 -13.79
CA VAL A 100 4.34 -20.29 -13.28
C VAL A 100 3.47 -21.34 -13.95
N LYS A 101 3.54 -21.45 -15.27
CA LYS A 101 2.82 -22.49 -16.01
C LYS A 101 3.23 -23.90 -15.57
N ILE A 102 4.53 -24.13 -15.40
CA ILE A 102 5.05 -25.41 -14.91
C ILE A 102 4.50 -25.70 -13.51
N ALA A 103 4.56 -24.75 -12.59
CA ALA A 103 4.03 -24.91 -11.22
C ALA A 103 2.53 -25.22 -11.20
N GLN A 104 1.75 -24.61 -12.09
CA GLN A 104 0.32 -24.88 -12.21
C GLN A 104 0.04 -26.30 -12.75
N GLN A 105 0.79 -26.73 -13.77
CA GLN A 105 0.64 -28.06 -14.38
C GLN A 105 0.91 -29.19 -13.38
N ILE A 106 1.88 -29.01 -12.48
CA ILE A 106 2.25 -30.01 -11.46
C ILE A 106 1.52 -29.82 -10.13
N GLY A 107 0.57 -28.88 -10.03
CA GLY A 107 -0.26 -28.67 -8.84
C GLY A 107 0.39 -27.85 -7.72
N LEU A 108 1.57 -27.28 -7.91
CA LEU A 108 2.23 -26.36 -6.95
C LEU A 108 1.60 -24.95 -6.94
N GLY A 109 0.57 -24.73 -7.74
CA GLY A 109 -0.10 -23.44 -7.88
C GLY A 109 0.85 -22.43 -8.52
N GLY A 110 1.24 -21.39 -7.77
CA GLY A 110 2.19 -20.37 -8.22
C GLY A 110 3.59 -20.47 -7.61
N ARG A 111 3.95 -21.60 -6.97
CA ARG A 111 5.27 -21.76 -6.31
C ARG A 111 6.34 -22.15 -7.31
N ILE A 112 7.21 -21.20 -7.65
CA ILE A 112 8.25 -21.34 -8.69
C ILE A 112 9.64 -21.68 -8.14
N ASN A 113 9.82 -21.75 -6.82
CA ASN A 113 11.13 -21.83 -6.17
C ASN A 113 11.99 -23.01 -6.66
N MET A 114 11.44 -24.23 -6.68
CA MET A 114 12.19 -25.41 -7.13
C MET A 114 12.56 -25.36 -8.61
N ILE A 115 11.66 -24.81 -9.43
CA ILE A 115 11.84 -24.69 -10.88
C ILE A 115 12.97 -23.70 -11.18
N MET A 116 12.93 -22.51 -10.56
CA MET A 116 13.97 -21.49 -10.73
C MET A 116 15.32 -21.93 -10.15
N GLN A 117 15.32 -22.67 -9.04
CA GLN A 117 16.54 -23.21 -8.44
C GLN A 117 17.20 -24.25 -9.35
N SER A 118 16.42 -25.13 -9.97
CA SER A 118 16.94 -26.06 -10.98
C SER A 118 17.52 -25.34 -12.20
N ALA A 119 16.82 -24.32 -12.71
CA ALA A 119 17.31 -23.48 -13.80
C ALA A 119 18.63 -22.78 -13.44
N PHE A 120 18.77 -22.28 -12.21
CA PHE A 120 20.02 -21.71 -11.72
C PHE A 120 21.18 -22.70 -11.79
N PHE A 121 21.03 -23.92 -11.25
CA PHE A 121 22.12 -24.91 -11.28
C PHE A 121 22.46 -25.37 -12.70
N LYS A 122 21.47 -25.43 -13.60
CA LYS A 122 21.69 -25.74 -15.01
C LYS A 122 22.55 -24.68 -15.73
N LEU A 123 22.37 -23.40 -15.38
CA LEU A 123 22.96 -22.28 -16.11
C LEU A 123 24.22 -21.71 -15.44
N ALA A 124 24.35 -21.80 -14.12
CA ALA A 124 25.45 -21.21 -13.37
C ALA A 124 26.75 -22.04 -13.43
N ASP A 125 26.67 -23.32 -13.82
CA ASP A 125 27.80 -24.25 -13.98
C ASP A 125 28.77 -24.28 -12.77
N ILE A 126 28.23 -24.22 -11.56
CA ILE A 126 29.00 -24.19 -10.31
C ILE A 126 29.42 -25.61 -9.89
N ILE A 127 28.57 -26.60 -10.15
CA ILE A 127 28.78 -28.03 -9.89
C ILE A 127 28.18 -28.85 -11.04
N PRO A 128 28.59 -30.13 -11.22
CA PRO A 128 27.97 -30.99 -12.23
C PRO A 128 26.45 -31.07 -12.07
N LEU A 129 25.72 -31.00 -13.18
CA LEU A 129 24.26 -30.97 -13.18
C LEU A 129 23.63 -32.20 -12.51
N GLU A 130 24.21 -33.39 -12.71
CA GLU A 130 23.75 -34.63 -12.10
C GLU A 130 23.82 -34.57 -10.57
N ASP A 131 24.93 -34.03 -10.04
CA ASP A 131 25.09 -33.81 -8.60
C ASP A 131 24.10 -32.77 -8.08
N ALA A 132 23.89 -31.67 -8.81
CA ALA A 132 22.91 -30.65 -8.44
C ALA A 132 21.49 -31.22 -8.33
N VAL A 133 21.04 -31.98 -9.34
CA VAL A 133 19.72 -32.62 -9.34
C VAL A 133 19.60 -33.60 -8.18
N LYS A 134 20.63 -34.42 -7.93
CA LYS A 134 20.67 -35.33 -6.79
C LYS A 134 20.52 -34.59 -5.46
N TYR A 135 21.34 -33.57 -5.21
CA TYR A 135 21.30 -32.82 -3.95
C TYR A 135 19.97 -32.06 -3.76
N LEU A 136 19.37 -31.54 -4.83
CA LEU A 136 18.05 -30.92 -4.76
C LEU A 136 16.96 -31.92 -4.34
N LYS A 137 16.96 -33.13 -4.90
CA LYS A 137 16.00 -34.19 -4.54
C LYS A 137 16.22 -34.68 -3.10
N GLU A 138 17.47 -34.83 -2.67
CA GLU A 138 17.80 -35.14 -1.27
C GLU A 138 17.31 -34.05 -0.30
N ALA A 139 17.45 -32.78 -0.66
CA ALA A 139 16.93 -31.66 0.13
C ALA A 139 15.40 -31.63 0.18
N VAL A 140 14.72 -31.95 -0.93
CA VAL A 140 13.26 -32.09 -0.96
C VAL A 140 12.79 -33.18 0.01
N GLU A 141 13.44 -34.35 0.01
CA GLU A 141 13.10 -35.43 0.92
C GLU A 141 13.30 -35.02 2.38
N HIS A 142 14.44 -34.41 2.70
CA HIS A 142 14.74 -33.94 4.06
C HIS A 142 13.74 -32.87 4.55
N SER A 143 13.38 -31.91 3.69
CA SER A 143 12.50 -30.80 4.07
C SER A 143 11.01 -31.13 4.02
N TYR A 144 10.59 -32.00 3.10
CA TYR A 144 9.17 -32.24 2.80
C TYR A 144 8.73 -33.69 2.96
N GLY A 145 9.62 -34.64 3.31
CA GLY A 145 9.25 -36.05 3.51
C GLY A 145 8.13 -36.25 4.52
N LEU A 146 8.10 -35.43 5.58
CA LEU A 146 7.03 -35.44 6.61
C LEU A 146 5.69 -34.85 6.11
N LYS A 147 5.65 -34.18 4.96
CA LYS A 147 4.43 -33.60 4.36
C LYS A 147 3.69 -34.56 3.42
N GLY A 148 4.23 -35.77 3.23
CA GLY A 148 3.62 -36.82 2.41
C GLY A 148 4.24 -36.92 1.02
N LYS A 149 4.11 -38.12 0.44
CA LYS A 149 4.74 -38.49 -0.84
C LYS A 149 4.29 -37.61 -2.00
N ASP A 150 3.02 -37.22 -2.06
CA ASP A 150 2.50 -36.37 -3.14
C ASP A 150 3.24 -35.02 -3.22
N VAL A 151 3.53 -34.40 -2.06
CA VAL A 151 4.28 -33.14 -2.01
C VAL A 151 5.72 -33.34 -2.47
N VAL A 152 6.36 -34.42 -2.05
CA VAL A 152 7.72 -34.77 -2.49
C VAL A 152 7.77 -35.00 -4.00
N ASP A 153 6.83 -35.81 -4.53
CA ASP A 153 6.77 -36.16 -5.95
C ASP A 153 6.50 -34.92 -6.82
N MET A 154 5.63 -34.00 -6.37
CA MET A 154 5.39 -32.71 -7.04
C MET A 154 6.66 -31.84 -7.10
N ASN A 155 7.44 -31.78 -6.01
CA ASN A 155 8.69 -31.01 -6.00
C ASN A 155 9.79 -31.68 -6.83
N ASN A 156 9.86 -33.00 -6.83
CA ASN A 156 10.79 -33.75 -7.69
C ASN A 156 10.47 -33.54 -9.18
N ALA A 157 9.17 -33.56 -9.55
CA ALA A 157 8.72 -33.21 -10.89
C ALA A 157 9.08 -31.75 -11.25
N ALA A 158 8.95 -30.82 -10.31
CA ALA A 158 9.36 -29.44 -10.49
C ALA A 158 10.86 -29.31 -10.80
N ILE A 159 11.71 -30.11 -10.12
CA ILE A 159 13.15 -30.15 -10.36
C ILE A 159 13.42 -30.63 -11.79
N ASP A 160 12.84 -31.77 -12.17
CA ASP A 160 13.07 -32.42 -13.45
C ASP A 160 12.60 -31.58 -14.64
N MET A 161 11.44 -30.92 -14.50
CA MET A 161 10.94 -29.99 -15.51
C MET A 161 11.78 -28.71 -15.58
N GLY A 162 12.16 -28.14 -14.44
CA GLY A 162 12.92 -26.89 -14.38
C GLY A 162 14.29 -26.96 -15.06
N VAL A 163 14.98 -28.10 -14.97
CA VAL A 163 16.27 -28.31 -15.66
C VAL A 163 16.13 -28.24 -17.19
N ASN A 164 14.99 -28.67 -17.72
CA ASN A 164 14.77 -28.84 -19.16
C ASN A 164 13.94 -27.70 -19.79
N ALA A 165 13.33 -26.84 -18.98
CA ALA A 165 12.40 -25.81 -19.44
C ALA A 165 13.05 -24.47 -19.80
N VAL A 166 14.35 -24.30 -19.57
CA VAL A 166 15.07 -23.08 -19.93
C VAL A 166 15.21 -22.98 -21.45
N VAL A 167 14.81 -21.84 -22.02
CA VAL A 167 14.91 -21.55 -23.44
C VAL A 167 15.98 -20.48 -23.64
N LYS A 168 17.01 -20.78 -24.44
CA LYS A 168 18.00 -19.79 -24.84
C LYS A 168 17.38 -18.86 -25.88
N VAL A 169 17.51 -17.55 -25.67
CA VAL A 169 17.01 -16.54 -26.59
C VAL A 169 18.13 -16.16 -27.57
N ASP A 170 17.84 -16.23 -28.87
CA ASP A 170 18.71 -15.69 -29.90
C ASP A 170 18.54 -14.17 -29.94
N VAL A 171 19.45 -13.46 -29.27
CA VAL A 171 19.39 -12.01 -29.11
C VAL A 171 19.53 -11.31 -30.47
N PRO A 172 18.52 -10.55 -30.94
CA PRO A 172 18.61 -9.83 -32.20
C PRO A 172 19.68 -8.73 -32.15
N ALA A 173 20.55 -8.67 -33.15
CA ALA A 173 21.58 -7.62 -33.24
C ALA A 173 21.00 -6.20 -33.21
N ALA A 174 19.78 -6.02 -33.77
CA ALA A 174 19.06 -4.75 -33.79
C ALA A 174 18.74 -4.20 -32.38
N TRP A 175 18.71 -5.06 -31.34
CA TRP A 175 18.50 -4.60 -29.97
C TRP A 175 19.61 -3.67 -29.49
N ALA A 176 20.81 -3.75 -30.05
CA ALA A 176 21.92 -2.85 -29.72
C ALA A 176 21.58 -1.36 -29.97
N ASP A 177 20.61 -1.08 -30.83
CA ASP A 177 20.16 0.29 -31.14
C ASP A 177 18.74 0.58 -30.65
N ALA A 178 18.18 -0.27 -29.78
CA ALA A 178 16.88 -0.04 -29.18
C ALA A 178 16.86 1.28 -28.38
N ALA A 179 15.89 2.14 -28.66
CA ALA A 179 15.64 3.36 -27.91
C ALA A 179 15.15 3.03 -26.49
N ASP A 180 15.38 3.93 -25.53
CA ASP A 180 14.83 3.76 -24.18
C ASP A 180 13.31 3.71 -24.21
N THR A 181 12.73 2.86 -23.37
CA THR A 181 11.29 2.90 -23.13
C THR A 181 10.94 4.22 -22.46
N GLU A 182 9.88 4.88 -22.92
CA GLU A 182 9.42 6.13 -22.34
C GLU A 182 9.17 5.96 -20.84
N ALA A 183 9.73 6.86 -20.04
CA ALA A 183 9.46 6.91 -18.62
C ALA A 183 7.99 7.26 -18.37
N ALA A 184 7.42 6.73 -17.29
CA ALA A 184 6.09 7.14 -16.84
C ALA A 184 6.03 8.66 -16.67
N ALA A 185 4.89 9.24 -17.04
CA ALA A 185 4.64 10.66 -16.86
C ALA A 185 4.85 11.04 -15.39
N LYS A 186 5.53 12.18 -15.18
CA LYS A 186 5.69 12.76 -13.85
C LYS A 186 4.33 13.03 -13.22
N SER A 187 4.24 12.81 -11.91
CA SER A 187 3.02 13.07 -11.15
C SER A 187 2.73 14.57 -10.99
N GLY A 188 3.77 15.41 -11.13
CA GLY A 188 3.69 16.84 -10.83
C GLY A 188 3.81 17.13 -9.33
N ASN A 189 4.14 16.12 -8.52
CA ASN A 189 4.43 16.26 -7.11
C ASN A 189 5.93 15.99 -6.88
N ASP A 190 6.65 16.99 -6.39
CA ASP A 190 8.11 16.93 -6.23
C ASP A 190 8.57 15.81 -5.29
N PHE A 191 7.84 15.57 -4.18
CA PHE A 191 8.18 14.47 -3.28
C PHE A 191 8.03 13.11 -3.98
N ILE A 192 6.95 12.96 -4.75
CA ILE A 192 6.69 11.70 -5.47
C ILE A 192 7.76 11.48 -6.53
N ASP A 193 7.99 12.47 -7.38
CA ASP A 193 8.84 12.34 -8.56
C ASP A 193 10.34 12.27 -8.22
N ASN A 194 10.78 12.98 -7.17
CA ASN A 194 12.20 13.11 -6.84
C ASN A 194 12.65 12.29 -5.61
N ILE A 195 11.73 11.77 -4.78
CA ILE A 195 12.08 10.96 -3.60
C ILE A 195 11.43 9.58 -3.69
N LEU A 196 10.09 9.50 -3.75
CA LEU A 196 9.39 8.21 -3.73
C LEU A 196 9.75 7.33 -4.94
N VAL A 197 9.69 7.87 -6.15
CA VAL A 197 9.95 7.12 -7.37
C VAL A 197 11.40 6.57 -7.39
N PRO A 198 12.45 7.37 -7.13
CA PRO A 198 13.81 6.83 -7.01
C PRO A 198 13.97 5.77 -5.92
N MET A 199 13.44 5.99 -4.72
CA MET A 199 13.49 4.98 -3.65
C MET A 199 12.80 3.67 -4.04
N ASN A 200 11.62 3.75 -4.67
CA ASN A 200 10.89 2.58 -5.16
C ASN A 200 11.60 1.85 -6.32
N ARG A 201 12.49 2.51 -7.05
CA ARG A 201 13.37 1.89 -8.06
C ARG A 201 14.63 1.25 -7.46
N MET A 202 14.76 1.23 -6.13
CA MET A 202 15.99 0.87 -5.40
C MET A 202 17.18 1.79 -5.72
N GLU A 203 16.90 3.06 -5.96
CA GLU A 203 17.90 4.10 -6.23
C GLU A 203 17.98 5.13 -5.10
N GLY A 204 17.45 4.81 -3.91
CA GLY A 204 17.44 5.69 -2.75
C GLY A 204 18.84 6.15 -2.32
N ASP A 205 19.85 5.27 -2.41
CA ASP A 205 21.25 5.60 -2.11
C ASP A 205 21.85 6.66 -3.05
N LYS A 206 21.23 6.93 -4.21
CA LYS A 206 21.65 8.00 -5.13
C LYS A 206 21.11 9.37 -4.74
N LEU A 207 20.16 9.45 -3.80
CA LEU A 207 19.59 10.72 -3.37
C LEU A 207 20.59 11.48 -2.48
N PRO A 208 20.94 12.73 -2.82
CA PRO A 208 21.79 13.54 -1.94
C PRO A 208 21.02 13.93 -0.67
N VAL A 209 21.73 14.29 0.40
CA VAL A 209 21.11 14.82 1.64
C VAL A 209 20.20 16.02 1.35
N SER A 210 20.56 16.84 0.35
CA SER A 210 19.76 17.99 -0.08
C SER A 210 18.40 17.63 -0.68
N ALA A 211 18.17 16.36 -1.06
CA ALA A 211 16.85 15.90 -1.49
C ALA A 211 15.82 15.96 -0.35
N PHE A 212 16.27 15.99 0.90
CA PHE A 212 15.42 16.01 2.09
C PHE A 212 15.36 17.38 2.78
N LYS A 213 15.69 18.46 2.05
CA LYS A 213 15.76 19.82 2.62
C LYS A 213 14.44 20.32 3.22
N ASP A 214 13.29 19.81 2.81
CA ASP A 214 11.98 20.21 3.39
C ASP A 214 11.42 19.13 4.34
N HIS A 215 12.28 18.21 4.77
CA HIS A 215 11.96 17.02 5.57
C HIS A 215 13.04 16.75 6.64
N GLU A 216 13.67 17.79 7.19
CA GLU A 216 14.84 17.64 8.07
C GLU A 216 14.49 16.97 9.42
N ASP A 217 13.24 17.08 9.84
CA ASP A 217 12.69 16.42 11.03
C ASP A 217 12.21 14.98 10.76
N GLY A 218 12.32 14.51 9.51
CA GLY A 218 11.83 13.20 9.08
C GLY A 218 10.33 13.13 8.77
N THR A 219 9.61 14.26 8.78
CA THR A 219 8.17 14.30 8.46
C THR A 219 7.93 14.06 6.98
N PHE A 220 7.11 13.06 6.63
CA PHE A 220 6.77 12.72 5.25
C PHE A 220 5.32 13.11 4.91
N PRO A 221 5.02 13.46 3.65
CA PRO A 221 3.66 13.80 3.26
C PRO A 221 2.73 12.58 3.29
N SER A 222 1.47 12.83 3.62
CA SER A 222 0.40 11.82 3.60
C SER A 222 0.03 11.40 2.18
N GLY A 223 -0.47 10.17 2.01
CA GLY A 223 -1.14 9.69 0.80
C GLY A 223 -0.20 9.33 -0.35
N THR A 224 1.09 9.15 -0.09
CA THR A 224 2.07 8.82 -1.13
C THR A 224 1.92 7.40 -1.66
N ALA A 225 1.30 6.49 -0.89
CA ALA A 225 1.03 5.11 -1.31
C ALA A 225 0.15 5.02 -2.57
N ALA A 226 -0.72 6.02 -2.81
CA ALA A 226 -1.61 6.06 -3.98
C ALA A 226 -0.88 6.12 -5.32
N TYR A 227 0.39 6.54 -5.33
CA TYR A 227 1.23 6.67 -6.52
C TYR A 227 2.02 5.40 -6.85
N GLU A 228 2.03 4.38 -5.98
CA GLU A 228 2.87 3.20 -6.17
C GLU A 228 2.37 2.25 -7.26
N LYS A 229 1.04 2.04 -7.34
CA LYS A 229 0.37 1.19 -8.35
C LYS A 229 1.12 -0.12 -8.64
N ARG A 230 1.39 -0.87 -7.57
CA ARG A 230 2.38 -1.95 -7.54
C ARG A 230 2.10 -3.11 -8.50
N GLY A 231 0.84 -3.42 -8.81
CA GLY A 231 0.44 -4.47 -9.74
C GLY A 231 0.99 -5.86 -9.38
N ILE A 232 0.93 -6.24 -8.10
CA ILE A 232 1.56 -7.49 -7.60
C ILE A 232 0.63 -8.69 -7.53
N ALA A 233 -0.67 -8.49 -7.71
CA ALA A 233 -1.65 -9.59 -7.63
C ALA A 233 -1.55 -10.52 -8.84
N ILE A 234 -1.67 -11.82 -8.60
CA ILE A 234 -1.88 -12.80 -9.68
C ILE A 234 -3.31 -12.67 -10.23
N ASN A 235 -4.28 -12.62 -9.31
CA ASN A 235 -5.70 -12.47 -9.63
C ASN A 235 -6.31 -11.28 -8.86
N VAL A 236 -7.24 -10.57 -9.48
CA VAL A 236 -8.00 -9.46 -8.88
C VAL A 236 -9.51 -9.70 -9.05
N PRO A 237 -10.38 -9.14 -8.18
CA PRO A 237 -11.81 -9.40 -8.25
C PRO A 237 -12.47 -8.63 -9.40
N GLU A 238 -13.20 -9.33 -10.25
CA GLU A 238 -14.08 -8.77 -11.28
C GLU A 238 -15.52 -8.67 -10.75
N TRP A 239 -16.13 -7.49 -10.86
CA TRP A 239 -17.48 -7.22 -10.40
C TRP A 239 -18.55 -7.72 -11.37
N GLN A 240 -19.45 -8.57 -10.87
CA GLN A 240 -20.61 -9.08 -11.59
C GLN A 240 -21.85 -8.25 -11.20
N MET A 241 -22.13 -7.21 -11.97
CA MET A 241 -23.15 -6.19 -11.66
C MET A 241 -24.54 -6.76 -11.36
N GLU A 242 -24.99 -7.72 -12.15
CA GLU A 242 -26.33 -8.31 -12.02
C GLU A 242 -26.51 -9.10 -10.73
N LYS A 243 -25.44 -9.74 -10.25
CA LYS A 243 -25.45 -10.57 -9.04
C LYS A 243 -25.29 -9.72 -7.78
N CYS A 244 -24.88 -8.46 -7.92
CA CYS A 244 -24.55 -7.59 -6.80
C CYS A 244 -25.80 -7.02 -6.12
N ILE A 245 -25.89 -7.25 -4.80
CA ILE A 245 -26.96 -6.74 -3.93
C ILE A 245 -26.62 -5.40 -3.24
N GLN A 246 -25.49 -4.78 -3.59
CA GLN A 246 -25.05 -3.46 -3.09
C GLN A 246 -24.96 -3.38 -1.55
N CYS A 247 -24.36 -4.39 -0.91
CA CYS A 247 -24.21 -4.47 0.54
C CYS A 247 -22.91 -3.84 1.08
N ASN A 248 -21.96 -3.50 0.21
CA ASN A 248 -20.63 -2.94 0.49
C ASN A 248 -19.71 -3.79 1.41
N GLN A 249 -20.08 -5.03 1.74
CA GLN A 249 -19.24 -5.90 2.59
C GLN A 249 -17.85 -6.18 1.98
N CYS A 250 -17.77 -6.26 0.65
CA CYS A 250 -16.50 -6.43 -0.05
C CYS A 250 -15.51 -5.28 0.18
N ALA A 251 -15.99 -4.04 0.22
CA ALA A 251 -15.20 -2.86 0.56
C ALA A 251 -14.89 -2.79 2.06
N PHE A 252 -15.85 -3.21 2.89
CA PHE A 252 -15.70 -3.25 4.34
C PHE A 252 -14.51 -4.12 4.77
N VAL A 253 -14.41 -5.35 4.23
CA VAL A 253 -13.35 -6.31 4.60
C VAL A 253 -12.04 -6.11 3.85
N CYS A 254 -11.97 -5.18 2.89
CA CYS A 254 -10.77 -5.03 2.08
C CYS A 254 -9.61 -4.45 2.92
N PRO A 255 -8.48 -5.17 3.05
CA PRO A 255 -7.35 -4.72 3.87
C PRO A 255 -6.53 -3.58 3.24
N HIS A 256 -6.77 -3.23 1.98
CA HIS A 256 -5.98 -2.24 1.25
C HIS A 256 -6.83 -1.13 0.61
N ALA A 257 -8.13 -1.10 0.89
CA ALA A 257 -9.09 -0.15 0.31
C ALA A 257 -9.11 -0.14 -1.24
N VAL A 258 -8.85 -1.27 -1.88
CA VAL A 258 -8.75 -1.38 -3.36
C VAL A 258 -10.08 -1.65 -4.04
N ILE A 259 -11.14 -1.87 -3.27
CA ILE A 259 -12.50 -2.07 -3.76
C ILE A 259 -13.43 -1.12 -3.01
N ARG A 260 -14.13 -0.25 -3.73
CA ARG A 260 -14.92 0.86 -3.16
C ARG A 260 -16.28 0.98 -3.85
N PRO A 261 -17.37 1.17 -3.10
CA PRO A 261 -18.64 1.57 -3.70
C PRO A 261 -18.58 3.04 -4.09
N VAL A 262 -19.07 3.36 -5.28
CA VAL A 262 -19.08 4.71 -5.84
C VAL A 262 -20.51 5.05 -6.24
N LEU A 263 -20.95 6.23 -5.81
CA LEU A 263 -22.23 6.80 -6.22
C LEU A 263 -21.98 7.86 -7.27
N MET A 264 -22.79 7.83 -8.33
CA MET A 264 -22.70 8.75 -9.47
C MET A 264 -24.07 9.34 -9.74
N THR A 265 -24.11 10.60 -10.15
CA THR A 265 -25.27 11.17 -10.83
C THR A 265 -25.46 10.47 -12.19
N GLU A 266 -26.62 10.67 -12.82
CA GLU A 266 -26.85 10.14 -14.17
C GLU A 266 -25.87 10.72 -15.20
N GLU A 267 -25.51 11.99 -15.08
CA GLU A 267 -24.54 12.67 -15.95
C GLU A 267 -23.12 12.10 -15.79
N GLU A 268 -22.68 11.90 -14.54
CA GLU A 268 -21.38 11.27 -14.25
C GLU A 268 -21.34 9.81 -14.72
N ALA A 269 -22.45 9.08 -14.64
CA ALA A 269 -22.52 7.71 -15.15
C ALA A 269 -22.51 7.67 -16.68
N ALA A 270 -23.15 8.64 -17.34
CA ALA A 270 -23.14 8.77 -18.81
C ALA A 270 -21.78 9.21 -19.36
N SER A 271 -21.01 9.98 -18.58
CA SER A 271 -19.66 10.44 -18.94
C SER A 271 -18.54 9.45 -18.57
N ALA A 272 -18.90 8.29 -18.00
CA ALA A 272 -17.94 7.29 -17.57
C ALA A 272 -17.24 6.61 -18.76
N PRO A 273 -15.99 6.14 -18.60
CA PRO A 273 -15.26 5.41 -19.64
C PRO A 273 -16.02 4.17 -20.14
N GLU A 274 -15.76 3.79 -21.39
CA GLU A 274 -16.38 2.61 -22.00
C GLU A 274 -16.14 1.36 -21.14
N GLY A 275 -17.20 0.57 -20.91
CA GLY A 275 -17.12 -0.64 -20.09
C GLY A 275 -17.11 -0.41 -18.57
N MET A 276 -17.25 0.83 -18.09
CA MET A 276 -17.56 1.12 -16.69
C MET A 276 -19.04 0.88 -16.40
N LEU A 277 -19.35 -0.31 -15.88
CA LEU A 277 -20.73 -0.72 -15.58
C LEU A 277 -21.33 0.05 -14.40
N SER A 278 -22.62 0.35 -14.42
CA SER A 278 -23.33 0.89 -13.24
C SER A 278 -24.80 0.47 -13.23
N LYS A 279 -25.41 0.44 -12.04
CA LYS A 279 -26.84 0.10 -11.84
C LYS A 279 -27.48 1.07 -10.85
N ASP A 280 -28.80 1.14 -10.79
CA ASP A 280 -29.48 2.04 -9.84
C ASP A 280 -29.10 1.78 -8.39
N ALA A 281 -28.83 2.84 -7.63
CA ALA A 281 -28.39 2.74 -6.24
C ALA A 281 -29.56 2.43 -5.30
N ILE A 282 -29.47 1.29 -4.61
CA ILE A 282 -30.42 0.87 -3.59
C ILE A 282 -30.20 1.73 -2.34
N GLY A 283 -31.21 2.51 -1.97
CA GLY A 283 -31.18 3.40 -0.80
C GLY A 283 -30.60 4.79 -1.06
N ALA A 284 -30.33 5.15 -2.33
CA ALA A 284 -29.95 6.50 -2.74
C ALA A 284 -30.64 6.83 -4.06
N LYS A 285 -31.90 7.31 -3.99
CA LYS A 285 -32.75 7.56 -5.17
C LYS A 285 -32.09 8.58 -6.11
N GLY A 286 -32.15 8.32 -7.42
CA GLY A 286 -31.60 9.19 -8.46
C GLY A 286 -30.08 9.06 -8.66
N LEU A 287 -29.41 8.17 -7.94
CA LEU A 287 -27.99 7.90 -8.11
C LEU A 287 -27.76 6.51 -8.73
N LYS A 288 -26.66 6.38 -9.45
CA LYS A 288 -26.09 5.13 -9.95
C LYS A 288 -25.02 4.61 -8.99
N PHE A 289 -24.93 3.30 -8.87
CA PHE A 289 -23.97 2.57 -8.06
C PHE A 289 -22.98 1.83 -8.96
N HIS A 290 -21.70 1.98 -8.64
CA HIS A 290 -20.60 1.23 -9.24
C HIS A 290 -19.72 0.64 -8.13
N MET A 291 -19.27 -0.60 -8.29
CA MET A 291 -18.24 -1.18 -7.42
C MET A 291 -16.88 -1.07 -8.12
N ALA A 292 -16.12 -0.04 -7.76
CA ALA A 292 -14.79 0.21 -8.33
C ALA A 292 -13.76 -0.75 -7.73
N VAL A 293 -12.83 -1.23 -8.55
CA VAL A 293 -11.70 -2.06 -8.14
C VAL A 293 -10.42 -1.44 -8.72
N SER A 294 -9.40 -1.22 -7.91
CA SER A 294 -8.05 -0.84 -8.36
C SER A 294 -7.27 -2.12 -8.67
N PRO A 295 -7.00 -2.45 -9.95
CA PRO A 295 -6.25 -3.65 -10.29
C PRO A 295 -4.80 -3.57 -9.78
N LEU A 296 -4.20 -2.38 -9.90
CA LEU A 296 -2.79 -2.15 -9.60
C LEU A 296 -2.49 -2.02 -8.10
N ASP A 297 -3.47 -1.75 -7.26
CA ASP A 297 -3.26 -1.72 -5.80
C ASP A 297 -3.71 -3.03 -5.13
N CYS A 298 -4.48 -3.87 -5.83
CA CYS A 298 -4.95 -5.14 -5.30
C CYS A 298 -3.80 -6.10 -5.02
N THR A 299 -3.90 -6.84 -3.91
CA THR A 299 -2.95 -7.89 -3.53
C THR A 299 -3.47 -9.30 -3.82
N GLY A 300 -4.69 -9.43 -4.37
CA GLY A 300 -5.27 -10.72 -4.76
C GLY A 300 -5.64 -11.65 -3.59
N CYS A 301 -5.85 -11.13 -2.38
CA CYS A 301 -6.14 -11.96 -1.19
C CYS A 301 -7.47 -12.73 -1.26
N GLY A 302 -8.43 -12.31 -2.07
CA GLY A 302 -9.71 -12.99 -2.24
C GLY A 302 -10.77 -12.72 -1.15
N ASN A 303 -10.44 -12.01 -0.06
CA ASN A 303 -11.37 -11.74 1.06
C ASN A 303 -12.72 -11.16 0.60
N CYS A 304 -12.69 -10.23 -0.36
CA CYS A 304 -13.91 -9.61 -0.90
C CYS A 304 -14.82 -10.59 -1.64
N ALA A 305 -14.26 -11.52 -2.41
CA ALA A 305 -15.01 -12.57 -3.10
C ALA A 305 -15.55 -13.62 -2.13
N GLN A 306 -14.74 -13.97 -1.12
CA GLN A 306 -15.14 -14.90 -0.05
C GLN A 306 -16.35 -14.37 0.73
N VAL A 307 -16.29 -13.13 1.23
CA VAL A 307 -17.36 -12.55 2.05
C VAL A 307 -18.64 -12.25 1.26
N CYS A 308 -18.57 -12.16 -0.07
CA CYS A 308 -19.71 -11.78 -0.90
C CYS A 308 -20.94 -12.65 -0.59
N PRO A 309 -22.03 -12.06 -0.04
CA PRO A 309 -23.18 -12.80 0.47
C PRO A 309 -24.27 -13.04 -0.59
N ALA A 310 -24.02 -12.62 -1.83
CA ALA A 310 -24.96 -12.87 -2.94
C ALA A 310 -25.06 -14.38 -3.20
N LYS A 311 -26.26 -14.86 -3.55
CA LYS A 311 -26.55 -16.27 -3.83
C LYS A 311 -25.57 -16.83 -4.88
N GLU A 312 -25.37 -16.08 -5.94
CA GLU A 312 -24.27 -16.27 -6.87
C GLU A 312 -23.21 -15.21 -6.62
N LYS A 313 -21.93 -15.58 -6.67
CA LYS A 313 -20.84 -14.67 -6.35
C LYS A 313 -20.83 -13.46 -7.27
N ALA A 314 -20.96 -12.27 -6.67
CA ALA A 314 -20.90 -10.98 -7.37
C ALA A 314 -19.47 -10.48 -7.60
N LEU A 315 -18.46 -11.22 -7.10
CA LEU A 315 -17.05 -10.97 -7.31
C LEU A 315 -16.38 -12.29 -7.66
N VAL A 316 -15.70 -12.34 -8.79
CA VAL A 316 -14.99 -13.53 -9.29
C VAL A 316 -13.53 -13.15 -9.49
N MET A 317 -12.60 -13.94 -8.96
CA MET A 317 -11.17 -13.68 -9.12
C MET A 317 -10.74 -14.00 -10.57
N LYS A 318 -10.11 -13.03 -11.24
CA LYS A 318 -9.64 -13.14 -12.62
C LYS A 318 -8.16 -12.76 -12.72
N PRO A 319 -7.39 -13.27 -13.70
CA PRO A 319 -6.00 -12.88 -13.91
C PRO A 319 -5.86 -11.36 -14.04
N LEU A 320 -4.84 -10.77 -13.41
CA LEU A 320 -4.62 -9.32 -13.37
C LEU A 320 -4.65 -8.69 -14.77
N GLU A 321 -3.96 -9.31 -15.74
CA GLU A 321 -3.86 -8.82 -17.13
C GLU A 321 -5.23 -8.58 -17.77
N THR A 322 -6.21 -9.45 -17.48
CA THR A 322 -7.58 -9.31 -18.03
C THR A 322 -8.35 -8.12 -17.44
N GLN A 323 -7.85 -7.53 -16.36
CA GLN A 323 -8.52 -6.49 -15.59
C GLN A 323 -7.77 -5.15 -15.65
N LEU A 324 -6.58 -5.07 -16.27
CA LEU A 324 -5.76 -3.85 -16.33
C LEU A 324 -6.50 -2.66 -16.96
N ALA A 325 -7.36 -2.89 -17.95
CA ALA A 325 -8.20 -1.85 -18.57
C ALA A 325 -9.15 -1.18 -17.56
N LYS A 326 -9.49 -1.84 -16.44
CA LYS A 326 -10.32 -1.25 -15.38
C LYS A 326 -9.59 -0.17 -14.57
N THR A 327 -8.28 0.02 -14.78
CA THR A 327 -7.53 1.14 -14.17
C THR A 327 -8.10 2.49 -14.59
N GLU A 328 -8.57 2.63 -15.84
CA GLU A 328 -9.24 3.87 -16.29
C GLU A 328 -10.56 4.10 -15.57
N SER A 329 -11.36 3.05 -15.38
CA SER A 329 -12.61 3.13 -14.60
C SER A 329 -12.34 3.51 -13.15
N TRP A 330 -11.30 2.95 -12.53
CA TRP A 330 -10.87 3.32 -11.18
C TRP A 330 -10.47 4.80 -11.10
N ASP A 331 -9.64 5.25 -12.03
CA ASP A 331 -9.16 6.63 -12.05
C ASP A 331 -10.29 7.64 -12.27
N TYR A 332 -11.23 7.35 -13.17
CA TYR A 332 -12.45 8.14 -13.32
C TYR A 332 -13.23 8.21 -12.01
N ALA A 333 -13.47 7.05 -11.38
CA ALA A 333 -14.25 6.94 -10.16
C ALA A 333 -13.63 7.70 -8.97
N MET A 334 -12.30 7.75 -8.87
CA MET A 334 -11.61 8.42 -7.76
C MET A 334 -11.27 9.89 -8.03
N LYS A 335 -11.08 10.30 -9.30
CA LYS A 335 -10.58 11.64 -9.66
C LYS A 335 -11.60 12.55 -10.36
N LYS A 336 -12.63 11.99 -11.00
CA LYS A 336 -13.60 12.76 -11.81
C LYS A 336 -14.98 12.78 -11.19
N VAL A 337 -15.38 11.70 -10.52
CA VAL A 337 -16.65 11.63 -9.80
C VAL A 337 -16.57 12.51 -8.56
N ALA A 338 -17.49 13.48 -8.43
CA ALA A 338 -17.50 14.41 -7.31
C ALA A 338 -17.84 13.68 -5.99
N PRO A 339 -17.37 14.14 -4.82
CA PRO A 339 -17.83 13.59 -3.53
C PRO A 339 -19.35 13.80 -3.35
N LYS A 340 -20.03 12.81 -2.75
CA LYS A 340 -21.46 12.90 -2.41
C LYS A 340 -21.63 12.87 -0.89
N PRO A 341 -22.63 13.59 -0.35
CA PRO A 341 -23.08 13.33 1.02
C PRO A 341 -23.46 11.87 1.17
N ASN A 342 -23.10 11.26 2.30
CA ASN A 342 -23.46 9.88 2.57
C ASN A 342 -24.99 9.75 2.66
N PRO A 343 -25.65 9.00 1.75
CA PRO A 343 -27.11 8.89 1.77
C PRO A 343 -27.62 7.92 2.85
N MET A 344 -26.73 7.34 3.64
CA MET A 344 -27.04 6.31 4.62
C MET A 344 -26.45 6.61 5.99
N ASN A 345 -26.92 5.89 7.01
CA ASN A 345 -26.32 5.95 8.33
C ASN A 345 -24.90 5.35 8.31
N LYS A 346 -23.89 6.20 8.57
CA LYS A 346 -22.47 5.81 8.65
C LYS A 346 -22.14 4.80 9.76
N ASN A 347 -23.05 4.53 10.69
CA ASN A 347 -22.88 3.49 11.72
C ASN A 347 -23.32 2.09 11.25
N THR A 348 -23.70 1.95 9.97
CA THR A 348 -24.03 0.65 9.36
C THR A 348 -22.91 0.17 8.45
N VAL A 349 -22.76 -1.14 8.28
CA VAL A 349 -21.76 -1.74 7.36
C VAL A 349 -21.86 -1.17 5.95
N LYS A 350 -23.08 -0.96 5.45
CA LYS A 350 -23.29 -0.38 4.12
C LYS A 350 -22.92 1.10 4.08
N GLY A 351 -23.45 1.88 5.02
CA GLY A 351 -23.30 3.34 5.02
C GLY A 351 -21.87 3.81 5.25
N VAL A 352 -21.13 3.18 6.16
CA VAL A 352 -19.73 3.57 6.43
C VAL A 352 -18.83 3.43 5.22
N GLN A 353 -19.16 2.53 4.28
CA GLN A 353 -18.35 2.33 3.07
C GLN A 353 -18.59 3.39 1.99
N PHE A 354 -19.57 4.28 2.15
CA PHE A 354 -19.69 5.49 1.31
C PHE A 354 -18.82 6.64 1.83
N GLU A 355 -18.27 6.55 3.04
CA GLU A 355 -17.23 7.46 3.50
C GLU A 355 -15.90 7.11 2.84
N GLN A 356 -15.14 8.13 2.44
CA GLN A 356 -13.81 7.94 1.87
C GLN A 356 -12.90 7.24 2.90
N PRO A 357 -12.25 6.11 2.55
CA PRO A 357 -11.16 5.57 3.34
C PRO A 357 -9.99 6.55 3.36
N LEU A 358 -9.51 6.94 4.55
CA LEU A 358 -8.30 7.77 4.69
C LEU A 358 -7.06 6.95 5.10
N PHE A 359 -7.12 5.66 4.82
CA PHE A 359 -6.05 4.70 4.92
C PHE A 359 -6.18 3.72 3.74
N GLU A 360 -5.21 3.74 2.83
CA GLU A 360 -5.27 3.01 1.57
C GLU A 360 -3.90 2.49 1.11
N PHE A 361 -3.89 1.34 0.42
CA PHE A 361 -2.73 0.81 -0.31
C PHE A 361 -1.46 0.54 0.50
N SER A 362 -1.60 0.30 1.81
CA SER A 362 -0.46 0.02 2.70
C SER A 362 0.43 -1.16 2.28
N GLY A 363 1.66 -1.19 2.79
CA GLY A 363 2.60 -2.31 2.63
C GLY A 363 2.26 -3.59 3.40
N ALA A 364 1.05 -3.68 3.99
CA ALA A 364 0.61 -4.83 4.76
C ALA A 364 0.46 -6.11 3.90
N CYS A 365 0.45 -7.26 4.57
CA CYS A 365 0.29 -8.55 3.91
C CYS A 365 -1.01 -8.66 3.12
N ALA A 366 -1.02 -9.48 2.06
CA ALA A 366 -2.26 -9.86 1.39
C ALA A 366 -3.21 -10.55 2.39
N GLY A 367 -4.39 -9.96 2.63
CA GLY A 367 -5.35 -10.50 3.59
C GLY A 367 -5.06 -10.14 5.06
N CYS A 368 -4.26 -9.11 5.33
CA CYS A 368 -3.96 -8.65 6.70
C CYS A 368 -5.24 -8.45 7.55
N GLY A 369 -5.19 -8.94 8.79
CA GLY A 369 -6.31 -8.83 9.73
C GLY A 369 -6.39 -7.48 10.46
N GLU A 370 -5.33 -6.67 10.46
CA GLU A 370 -5.29 -5.38 11.19
C GLU A 370 -5.91 -4.23 10.37
N THR A 371 -5.53 -4.14 9.10
CA THR A 371 -5.80 -2.95 8.28
C THR A 371 -7.29 -2.69 7.95
N PRO A 372 -8.21 -3.68 7.88
CA PRO A 372 -9.64 -3.38 7.77
C PRO A 372 -10.16 -2.52 8.93
N TYR A 373 -9.63 -2.73 10.15
CA TYR A 373 -10.00 -1.94 11.33
C TYR A 373 -9.44 -0.51 11.24
N ALA A 374 -8.17 -0.37 10.90
CA ALA A 374 -7.55 0.95 10.70
C ALA A 374 -8.33 1.76 9.65
N LYS A 375 -8.62 1.15 8.49
CA LYS A 375 -9.46 1.71 7.43
C LYS A 375 -10.83 2.16 7.97
N LEU A 376 -11.53 1.27 8.66
CA LEU A 376 -12.88 1.55 9.18
C LEU A 376 -12.88 2.75 10.12
N VAL A 377 -11.92 2.85 11.04
CA VAL A 377 -11.84 3.97 11.97
C VAL A 377 -11.61 5.29 11.21
N THR A 378 -10.76 5.29 10.18
CA THR A 378 -10.57 6.49 9.36
C THR A 378 -11.84 6.93 8.64
N GLN A 379 -12.71 6.01 8.24
CA GLN A 379 -14.00 6.32 7.61
C GLN A 379 -14.98 6.97 8.59
N LEU A 380 -14.82 6.75 9.90
CA LEU A 380 -15.73 7.29 10.92
C LEU A 380 -15.29 8.67 11.45
N VAL A 381 -13.97 8.84 11.65
CA VAL A 381 -13.41 10.02 12.35
C VAL A 381 -12.10 10.54 11.76
N GLY A 382 -11.67 10.03 10.60
CA GLY A 382 -10.35 10.31 10.03
C GLY A 382 -10.09 11.78 9.71
N ASP A 383 -11.13 12.58 9.46
CA ASP A 383 -11.04 14.02 9.17
C ASP A 383 -10.54 14.87 10.36
N ARG A 384 -10.54 14.31 11.57
CA ARG A 384 -10.16 14.98 12.84
C ARG A 384 -9.37 14.05 13.77
N MET A 385 -8.85 12.96 13.22
CA MET A 385 -8.13 11.92 13.95
C MET A 385 -6.68 12.31 14.18
N MET A 386 -6.16 11.98 15.37
CA MET A 386 -4.74 11.99 15.68
C MET A 386 -4.34 10.60 16.17
N ILE A 387 -3.30 10.03 15.57
CA ILE A 387 -2.84 8.66 15.83
C ILE A 387 -1.46 8.71 16.46
N ALA A 388 -1.37 8.22 17.69
CA ALA A 388 -0.12 7.74 18.29
C ALA A 388 -0.05 6.23 18.03
N ASN A 389 0.98 5.78 17.31
CA ASN A 389 1.12 4.39 16.91
C ASN A 389 2.36 3.76 17.53
N ALA A 390 2.22 2.64 18.25
CA ALA A 390 3.35 1.89 18.78
C ALA A 390 4.14 1.24 17.65
N THR A 391 5.44 1.02 17.87
CA THR A 391 6.25 0.25 16.93
C THR A 391 5.74 -1.20 16.83
N GLY A 392 5.74 -1.75 15.62
CA GLY A 392 5.15 -3.06 15.32
C GLY A 392 4.54 -3.10 13.92
N CYS A 393 3.76 -4.13 13.61
CA CYS A 393 3.10 -4.28 12.30
C CYS A 393 2.42 -2.98 11.85
N SER A 394 1.66 -2.34 12.73
CA SER A 394 0.93 -1.10 12.47
C SER A 394 1.81 0.08 12.09
N SER A 395 2.99 0.21 12.70
CA SER A 395 3.97 1.22 12.26
C SER A 395 4.60 0.87 10.92
N ILE A 396 4.91 -0.41 10.66
CA ILE A 396 5.58 -0.84 9.44
C ILE A 396 4.67 -0.66 8.22
N TRP A 397 3.44 -1.15 8.27
CA TRP A 397 2.52 -0.90 7.16
C TRP A 397 1.98 0.53 7.17
N GLY A 398 2.04 1.25 8.29
CA GLY A 398 1.47 2.59 8.46
C GLY A 398 2.38 3.74 8.04
N ALA A 399 3.71 3.57 8.07
CA ALA A 399 4.66 4.65 7.76
C ALA A 399 6.08 4.17 7.33
N SER A 400 6.21 3.05 6.62
CA SER A 400 7.52 2.70 6.03
C SER A 400 7.85 3.63 4.85
N ALA A 401 8.81 4.52 5.06
CA ALA A 401 9.27 5.46 4.04
C ALA A 401 9.66 4.74 2.73
N PRO A 402 9.28 5.28 1.55
CA PRO A 402 8.56 6.56 1.32
C PRO A 402 7.03 6.42 1.19
N SER A 403 6.45 5.25 1.45
CA SER A 403 5.04 4.93 1.17
C SER A 403 4.14 5.16 2.39
N MET A 404 3.34 6.23 2.34
CA MET A 404 2.46 6.70 3.41
C MET A 404 0.99 6.43 3.04
N PRO A 405 0.34 5.40 3.63
CA PRO A 405 -1.02 4.99 3.28
C PRO A 405 -2.12 5.87 3.88
N TYR A 406 -1.85 6.60 4.95
CA TYR A 406 -2.80 7.56 5.50
C TYR A 406 -2.90 8.76 4.55
N CYS A 407 -4.11 9.14 4.15
CA CYS A 407 -4.34 10.18 3.15
C CYS A 407 -5.34 11.24 3.62
N LYS A 408 -5.58 12.24 2.77
CA LYS A 408 -6.51 13.35 3.04
C LYS A 408 -7.79 13.16 2.23
N ASN A 409 -8.90 13.64 2.77
CA ASN A 409 -10.14 13.80 2.03
C ASN A 409 -10.06 14.97 1.04
N ALA A 410 -11.11 15.16 0.24
CA ALA A 410 -11.19 16.24 -0.74
C ALA A 410 -11.06 17.67 -0.14
N ALA A 411 -11.34 17.84 1.15
CA ALA A 411 -11.16 19.11 1.88
C ALA A 411 -9.73 19.28 2.45
N GLY A 412 -8.81 18.35 2.17
CA GLY A 412 -7.44 18.38 2.66
C GLY A 412 -7.29 17.94 4.11
N HIS A 413 -8.29 17.28 4.69
CA HIS A 413 -8.27 16.80 6.08
C HIS A 413 -8.03 15.29 6.15
N GLY A 414 -7.19 14.85 7.08
CA GLY A 414 -6.95 13.43 7.30
C GLY A 414 -6.24 13.19 8.63
N PRO A 415 -5.97 11.91 8.95
CA PRO A 415 -5.31 11.56 10.20
C PRO A 415 -3.91 12.17 10.27
N SER A 416 -3.58 12.83 11.38
CA SER A 416 -2.18 13.06 11.73
C SER A 416 -1.64 11.78 12.37
N TRP A 417 -0.51 11.27 11.90
CA TRP A 417 0.06 10.01 12.35
C TRP A 417 1.48 10.23 12.87
N ALA A 418 1.82 9.61 13.98
CA ALA A 418 3.19 9.55 14.48
C ALA A 418 3.46 8.25 15.25
N ASN A 419 4.70 7.77 15.14
CA ASN A 419 5.25 6.68 15.95
C ASN A 419 6.41 7.25 16.75
N SER A 420 6.31 7.18 18.09
CA SER A 420 7.41 7.50 19.00
C SER A 420 8.31 6.26 19.13
N LEU A 421 8.08 5.43 20.15
CA LEU A 421 8.82 4.19 20.36
C LEU A 421 7.86 3.00 20.48
N PHE A 422 8.40 1.85 20.84
CA PHE A 422 7.60 0.65 21.07
C PHE A 422 6.90 0.70 22.42
N GLU A 423 7.60 1.17 23.44
CA GLU A 423 7.25 1.10 24.85
C GLU A 423 6.39 2.27 25.35
N ASP A 424 6.47 3.45 24.73
CA ASP A 424 5.96 4.73 25.27
C ASP A 424 4.65 5.21 24.62
N ASN A 425 4.03 4.38 23.78
CA ASN A 425 2.99 4.85 22.88
C ASN A 425 1.71 5.35 23.60
N ALA A 426 1.41 4.82 24.78
CA ALA A 426 0.26 5.29 25.57
C ALA A 426 0.49 6.72 26.08
N GLU A 427 1.66 6.95 26.65
CA GLU A 427 2.15 8.20 27.19
C GLU A 427 2.32 9.25 26.09
N TYR A 428 2.80 8.82 24.92
CA TYR A 428 2.90 9.66 23.73
C TYR A 428 1.53 10.17 23.28
N GLY A 429 0.54 9.26 23.18
CA GLY A 429 -0.85 9.61 22.88
C GLY A 429 -1.48 10.51 23.94
N LEU A 430 -1.19 10.27 25.23
CA LEU A 430 -1.62 11.13 26.33
C LEU A 430 -1.03 12.53 26.21
N GLY A 431 0.25 12.65 25.88
CA GLY A 431 0.91 13.92 25.63
C GLY A 431 0.24 14.72 24.51
N MET A 432 -0.08 14.07 23.39
CA MET A 432 -0.86 14.69 22.31
C MET A 432 -2.22 15.20 22.79
N TYR A 433 -2.94 14.39 23.57
CA TYR A 433 -4.24 14.76 24.12
C TYR A 433 -4.15 15.98 25.06
N LEU A 434 -3.19 15.97 25.99
CA LEU A 434 -2.99 17.07 26.93
C LEU A 434 -2.61 18.37 26.22
N GLY A 435 -1.75 18.30 25.20
CA GLY A 435 -1.38 19.47 24.39
C GLY A 435 -2.58 20.07 23.64
N VAL A 436 -3.41 19.23 23.03
CA VAL A 436 -4.64 19.68 22.36
C VAL A 436 -5.64 20.23 23.38
N LYS A 437 -5.87 19.55 24.51
CA LYS A 437 -6.78 19.98 25.57
C LYS A 437 -6.40 21.36 26.08
N HIS A 438 -5.15 21.57 26.46
CA HIS A 438 -4.67 22.85 26.97
C HIS A 438 -4.85 23.97 25.94
N THR A 439 -4.55 23.71 24.67
CA THR A 439 -4.72 24.72 23.61
C THR A 439 -6.20 25.05 23.38
N ARG A 440 -7.10 24.08 23.46
CA ARG A 440 -8.54 24.31 23.34
C ARG A 440 -9.13 25.05 24.54
N GLU A 441 -8.64 24.79 25.73
CA GLU A 441 -8.98 25.55 26.95
C GLU A 441 -8.54 27.02 26.81
N ARG A 442 -7.33 27.26 26.28
CA ARG A 442 -6.88 28.62 25.93
C ARG A 442 -7.82 29.30 24.93
N VAL A 443 -8.22 28.61 23.86
CA VAL A 443 -9.20 29.17 22.89
C VAL A 443 -10.51 29.54 23.60
N ALA A 444 -11.01 28.69 24.49
CA ALA A 444 -12.23 28.95 25.25
C ALA A 444 -12.10 30.20 26.13
N ASP A 445 -10.97 30.38 26.81
CA ASP A 445 -10.73 31.57 27.63
C ASP A 445 -10.65 32.84 26.78
N ARG A 446 -9.95 32.79 25.63
CA ARG A 446 -9.91 33.91 24.68
C ARG A 446 -11.28 34.26 24.11
N ILE A 447 -12.11 33.25 23.82
CA ILE A 447 -13.49 33.48 23.37
C ILE A 447 -14.34 34.14 24.47
N LYS A 448 -14.21 33.72 25.74
CA LYS A 448 -14.90 34.38 26.88
C LYS A 448 -14.51 35.84 27.00
N GLU A 449 -13.22 36.16 26.80
CA GLU A 449 -12.75 37.54 26.75
C GLU A 449 -13.37 38.30 25.56
N ALA A 450 -13.37 37.69 24.37
CA ALA A 450 -13.85 38.29 23.12
C ALA A 450 -15.36 38.53 23.10
N LEU A 451 -16.16 37.76 23.85
CA LEU A 451 -17.60 38.00 24.01
C LEU A 451 -17.94 39.36 24.64
N ASN A 452 -16.97 40.02 25.31
CA ASN A 452 -17.15 41.37 25.87
C ASN A 452 -16.80 42.49 24.88
N LEU A 453 -16.29 42.15 23.68
CA LEU A 453 -15.94 43.14 22.67
C LEU A 453 -17.17 43.62 21.89
N PRO A 454 -17.14 44.85 21.33
CA PRO A 454 -18.18 45.35 20.43
C PRO A 454 -18.03 44.71 19.04
N VAL A 455 -18.39 43.43 18.92
CA VAL A 455 -18.39 42.65 17.67
C VAL A 455 -19.81 42.38 17.17
N SER A 456 -19.94 41.91 15.93
CA SER A 456 -21.23 41.51 15.35
C SER A 456 -21.97 40.46 16.17
N GLU A 457 -23.30 40.46 16.07
CA GLU A 457 -24.14 39.46 16.73
C GLU A 457 -23.92 38.06 16.15
N GLU A 458 -23.60 37.98 14.85
CA GLU A 458 -23.21 36.75 14.16
C GLU A 458 -21.94 36.14 14.76
N LEU A 459 -20.90 36.95 15.00
CA LEU A 459 -19.67 36.48 15.63
C LEU A 459 -19.91 36.07 17.09
N LYS A 460 -20.68 36.84 17.87
CA LYS A 460 -21.04 36.46 19.24
C LYS A 460 -21.76 35.12 19.27
N ALA A 461 -22.74 34.91 18.39
CA ALA A 461 -23.50 33.66 18.31
C ALA A 461 -22.60 32.47 17.95
N ALA A 462 -21.68 32.63 17.00
CA ALA A 462 -20.73 31.58 16.61
C ALA A 462 -19.75 31.25 17.76
N MET A 463 -19.22 32.27 18.44
CA MET A 463 -18.37 32.13 19.61
C MET A 463 -19.06 31.39 20.76
N GLN A 464 -20.29 31.80 21.10
CA GLN A 464 -21.08 31.16 22.15
C GLN A 464 -21.42 29.71 21.80
N ASN A 465 -21.86 29.46 20.56
CA ASN A 465 -22.17 28.10 20.10
C ASN A 465 -20.96 27.17 20.19
N TRP A 466 -19.77 27.65 19.80
CA TRP A 466 -18.54 26.89 19.93
C TRP A 466 -18.20 26.62 21.39
N LEU A 467 -18.27 27.63 22.26
CA LEU A 467 -17.94 27.52 23.67
C LEU A 467 -18.83 26.48 24.39
N ASP A 468 -20.13 26.53 24.14
CA ASP A 468 -21.11 25.61 24.75
C ASP A 468 -20.92 24.16 24.28
N ASN A 469 -20.38 23.97 23.07
CA ASN A 469 -20.31 22.66 22.41
C ASN A 469 -18.89 22.22 22.06
N MET A 470 -17.85 22.83 22.64
CA MET A 470 -16.46 22.53 22.30
C MET A 470 -16.10 21.07 22.58
N ASN A 471 -16.77 20.42 23.54
CA ASN A 471 -16.53 19.03 23.90
C ASN A 471 -17.50 18.03 23.24
N VAL A 472 -18.43 18.51 22.40
CA VAL A 472 -19.36 17.67 21.63
C VAL A 472 -18.69 17.25 20.32
N SER A 473 -18.70 15.95 20.00
CA SER A 473 -18.10 15.42 18.76
C SER A 473 -19.00 15.66 17.55
N ASP A 474 -20.29 15.40 17.67
CA ASP A 474 -21.25 15.56 16.57
C ASP A 474 -21.35 17.03 16.18
N GLY A 475 -21.32 17.31 14.88
CA GLY A 475 -21.37 18.69 14.36
C GLY A 475 -20.10 19.52 14.61
N THR A 476 -19.01 18.94 15.13
CA THR A 476 -17.85 19.74 15.56
C THR A 476 -17.16 20.47 14.41
N ARG A 477 -17.25 19.96 13.19
CA ARG A 477 -16.60 20.56 12.02
C ARG A 477 -17.44 21.72 11.52
N GLU A 478 -18.75 21.52 11.40
CA GLU A 478 -19.72 22.54 11.04
C GLU A 478 -19.62 23.74 11.98
N ARG A 479 -19.55 23.50 13.30
CA ARG A 479 -19.31 24.56 14.28
C ARG A 479 -17.97 25.28 14.10
N ALA A 480 -16.90 24.52 13.85
CA ALA A 480 -15.57 25.10 13.65
C ALA A 480 -15.50 25.97 12.40
N GLU A 481 -16.07 25.52 11.28
CA GLU A 481 -16.09 26.28 10.03
C GLU A 481 -17.02 27.50 10.14
N ALA A 482 -18.15 27.39 10.85
CA ALA A 482 -19.00 28.55 11.14
C ALA A 482 -18.26 29.63 11.96
N LEU A 483 -17.51 29.22 13.00
CA LEU A 483 -16.70 30.15 13.78
C LEU A 483 -15.58 30.80 12.95
N LYS A 484 -14.87 30.03 12.12
CA LYS A 484 -13.86 30.58 11.22
C LYS A 484 -14.46 31.59 10.23
N ALA A 485 -15.60 31.25 9.64
CA ALA A 485 -16.29 32.13 8.70
C ALA A 485 -16.75 33.44 9.37
N ALA A 486 -17.30 33.35 10.59
CA ALA A 486 -17.70 34.53 11.36
C ALA A 486 -16.51 35.43 11.74
N LEU A 487 -15.39 34.83 12.19
CA LEU A 487 -14.15 35.58 12.48
C LEU A 487 -13.59 36.28 11.24
N ALA A 488 -13.62 35.62 10.08
CA ALA A 488 -13.18 36.20 8.82
C ALA A 488 -14.11 37.32 8.34
N ALA A 489 -15.43 37.16 8.50
CA ALA A 489 -16.42 38.16 8.11
C ALA A 489 -16.37 39.42 8.99
N GLU A 490 -16.07 39.27 10.28
CA GLU A 490 -15.86 40.41 11.18
C GLU A 490 -14.71 41.31 10.71
N ASN A 491 -13.68 40.73 10.07
CA ASN A 491 -12.52 41.42 9.49
C ASN A 491 -11.93 42.49 10.43
N SER A 492 -11.80 42.14 11.71
CA SER A 492 -11.38 43.04 12.77
C SER A 492 -9.86 43.09 12.91
N ASP A 493 -9.33 44.29 13.18
CA ASP A 493 -7.92 44.47 13.54
C ASP A 493 -7.60 44.15 15.00
N ASN A 494 -8.59 43.76 15.80
CA ASN A 494 -8.41 43.43 17.20
C ASN A 494 -7.49 42.22 17.39
N GLU A 495 -6.42 42.41 18.17
CA GLU A 495 -5.39 41.39 18.42
C GLU A 495 -5.93 40.09 19.04
N LEU A 496 -6.95 40.19 19.91
CA LEU A 496 -7.59 39.00 20.51
C LEU A 496 -8.33 38.17 19.46
N LEU A 497 -9.03 38.82 18.52
CA LEU A 497 -9.72 38.13 17.42
C LEU A 497 -8.72 37.51 16.43
N LYS A 498 -7.60 38.19 16.16
CA LYS A 498 -6.49 37.65 15.36
C LYS A 498 -5.85 36.43 16.04
N GLU A 499 -5.65 36.48 17.36
CA GLU A 499 -5.16 35.33 18.14
C GLU A 499 -6.12 34.13 18.02
N ILE A 500 -7.42 34.35 18.22
CA ILE A 500 -8.44 33.30 18.11
C ILE A 500 -8.45 32.71 16.70
N ALA A 501 -8.43 33.54 15.67
CA ALA A 501 -8.39 33.10 14.27
C ALA A 501 -7.13 32.27 13.96
N GLY A 502 -5.97 32.67 14.49
CA GLY A 502 -4.71 31.92 14.37
C GLY A 502 -4.74 30.53 15.02
N LEU A 503 -5.65 30.31 15.98
CA LEU A 503 -5.87 29.02 16.64
C LEU A 503 -7.00 28.19 15.97
N GLY A 504 -7.48 28.58 14.79
CA GLY A 504 -8.63 27.95 14.12
C GLY A 504 -8.53 26.45 13.87
N GLN A 505 -7.33 25.88 13.84
CA GLN A 505 -7.12 24.43 13.77
C GLN A 505 -7.61 23.69 15.03
N TYR A 506 -7.74 24.36 16.17
CA TYR A 506 -8.18 23.78 17.44
C TYR A 506 -9.68 23.91 17.69
N PHE A 507 -10.42 24.56 16.78
CA PHE A 507 -11.87 24.66 16.92
C PHE A 507 -12.54 23.28 16.82
N VAL A 508 -12.03 22.42 15.95
CA VAL A 508 -12.51 21.04 15.81
C VAL A 508 -12.09 20.20 17.02
N LYS A 509 -13.03 19.48 17.62
CA LYS A 509 -12.75 18.46 18.63
C LYS A 509 -12.03 17.27 17.98
N ARG A 510 -10.76 17.08 18.34
CA ARG A 510 -9.93 15.98 17.86
C ARG A 510 -10.40 14.63 18.41
N SER A 511 -10.16 13.57 17.63
CA SER A 511 -10.30 12.18 18.08
C SER A 511 -8.91 11.60 18.26
N HIS A 512 -8.46 11.43 19.49
CA HIS A 512 -7.17 10.82 19.80
C HIS A 512 -7.30 9.30 19.78
N TRP A 513 -6.37 8.63 19.11
CA TRP A 513 -6.30 7.18 18.99
C TRP A 513 -4.89 6.70 19.27
N ILE A 514 -4.80 5.65 20.07
CA ILE A 514 -3.54 5.01 20.44
C ILE A 514 -3.56 3.60 19.83
N PHE A 515 -2.82 3.43 18.74
CA PHE A 515 -2.75 2.17 17.99
C PHE A 515 -1.55 1.35 18.44
N GLY A 516 -1.72 0.04 18.58
CA GLY A 516 -0.60 -0.88 18.83
C GLY A 516 -1.05 -2.33 18.80
N GLY A 517 -0.08 -3.23 18.68
CA GLY A 517 -0.32 -4.67 18.72
C GLY A 517 -0.39 -5.22 20.14
N ASP A 518 -0.62 -6.53 20.24
CA ASP A 518 -0.67 -7.26 21.50
C ASP A 518 0.65 -7.19 22.28
N GLY A 519 1.80 -7.40 21.64
CA GLY A 519 3.10 -7.31 22.34
C GLY A 519 3.41 -5.92 22.94
N TRP A 520 2.83 -4.85 22.38
CA TRP A 520 2.89 -3.54 23.04
C TRP A 520 1.95 -3.49 24.23
N ALA A 521 0.67 -3.82 24.01
CA ALA A 521 -0.39 -3.61 24.98
C ALA A 521 -0.28 -4.54 26.20
N TYR A 522 0.24 -5.76 26.04
CA TYR A 522 0.30 -6.78 27.08
C TYR A 522 1.68 -6.93 27.73
N ASP A 523 2.75 -6.50 27.06
CA ASP A 523 4.11 -6.65 27.56
C ASP A 523 4.77 -5.27 27.76
N ILE A 524 5.51 -4.79 26.75
CA ILE A 524 6.49 -3.72 26.94
C ILE A 524 5.87 -2.35 27.27
N GLY A 525 4.66 -2.08 26.79
CA GLY A 525 3.94 -0.83 27.01
C GLY A 525 2.79 -0.94 28.01
N TYR A 526 2.54 -2.11 28.61
CA TYR A 526 1.41 -2.31 29.52
C TYR A 526 1.48 -1.35 30.73
N GLY A 527 2.69 -1.16 31.29
CA GLY A 527 2.91 -0.26 32.41
C GLY A 527 2.58 1.22 32.12
N GLY A 528 2.65 1.64 30.86
CA GLY A 528 2.22 2.97 30.40
C GLY A 528 0.73 3.03 30.06
N LEU A 529 0.18 1.93 29.54
CA LEU A 529 -1.22 1.81 29.14
C LEU A 529 -2.18 1.85 30.34
N ASP A 530 -1.87 1.10 31.40
CA ASP A 530 -2.74 0.94 32.57
C ASP A 530 -3.05 2.30 33.27
N PRO A 531 -2.06 3.13 33.64
CA PRO A 531 -2.32 4.45 34.21
C PRO A 531 -2.97 5.43 33.22
N THR A 532 -2.62 5.33 31.93
CA THR A 532 -3.18 6.21 30.90
C THR A 532 -4.67 5.97 30.73
N ALA A 533 -5.10 4.71 30.71
CA ALA A 533 -6.51 4.33 30.62
C ALA A 533 -7.33 4.87 31.80
N ASP A 534 -6.78 4.80 33.01
CA ASP A 534 -7.41 5.33 34.23
C ASP A 534 -7.54 6.86 34.23
N LEU A 535 -6.55 7.58 33.69
CA LEU A 535 -6.54 9.04 33.62
C LEU A 535 -7.51 9.61 32.57
N THR A 536 -7.93 8.82 31.59
CA THR A 536 -8.60 9.32 30.38
C THR A 536 -9.97 8.71 30.07
N MET A 537 -10.45 7.72 30.84
CA MET A 537 -11.66 6.95 30.49
C MET A 537 -11.63 6.45 29.03
N PHE A 538 -10.47 6.03 28.53
CA PHE A 538 -10.39 5.24 27.31
C PHE A 538 -10.78 3.80 27.65
N LEU A 539 -12.07 3.44 27.69
CA LEU A 539 -12.52 2.04 27.57
C LEU A 539 -14.05 1.96 27.41
N PRO A 540 -14.53 1.30 26.34
CA PRO A 540 -15.01 -0.06 26.57
C PRO A 540 -14.64 -1.09 25.46
N ALA A 541 -13.42 -1.07 24.91
CA ALA A 541 -13.03 -2.01 23.84
C ALA A 541 -11.83 -2.96 24.12
N ALA A 542 -11.12 -2.82 25.25
CA ALA A 542 -9.93 -3.63 25.55
C ALA A 542 -10.18 -4.74 26.60
N LYS A 543 -11.43 -5.18 26.79
CA LYS A 543 -11.71 -6.46 27.45
C LYS A 543 -12.26 -7.45 26.43
N THR A 544 -11.46 -8.50 26.20
CA THR A 544 -11.77 -9.76 25.52
C THR A 544 -12.01 -9.71 23.99
N LEU A 545 -10.93 -9.92 23.24
CA LEU A 545 -10.92 -10.76 22.04
C LEU A 545 -9.95 -11.93 22.32
N THR A 546 -10.46 -12.92 23.06
CA THR A 546 -9.98 -14.30 23.01
C THR A 546 -10.97 -15.11 22.21
#